data_AF-A0A6P2D5B1-F1
#
_entry.id   AF-A0A6P2D5B1-F1
#
_cell.length_a   1.000
_cell.length_b   1.000
_cell.length_c   1.000
_cell.angle_alpha   90.00
_cell.angle_beta   90.00
_cell.angle_gamma   90.00
#
_symmetry.space_group_name_H-M   'P 1'
#
loop_
_entity.id
_entity.type
_entity.pdbx_description
1 polymer ?
#
loop_
_entity_poly.entity_id
_entity_poly.type
_entity_poly.pdbx_seq_one_letter_code
_entity_poly.pdbx_strand_id
1 'polypeptide(L)'
;MSTQPVSVYTAVREILVADGTLTTDEIVTRAKARGVTKPDAVIRKVVNKTKSEMKLRSQKNKKAGRKLIQPLFPSPHTVARDVLAADPDLPSAVALSLIKARGVSRSDSEILEAIRKTRGVVRQKAKAVPAAARETTAPAPETLTEQAVFTGLALVNKTAHLCGGVAKAREIAEAIRSCGGIDTFLKRLELIAEILNSDTDL
;
A
#
# COMPACT_ATOMS: atom_id res chain seq x y z
N MET A 1 2.48 27.70 -41.25
CA MET A 1 2.58 26.78 -40.10
C MET A 1 1.61 25.64 -40.33
N SER A 2 2.10 24.46 -40.71
CA SER A 2 1.25 23.30 -41.03
C SER A 2 0.77 22.67 -39.71
N THR A 3 -0.47 22.96 -39.33
CA THR A 3 -1.12 22.32 -38.18
C THR A 3 -1.38 20.85 -38.52
N GLN A 4 -0.60 19.94 -37.95
CA GLN A 4 -0.85 18.51 -38.08
C GLN A 4 -2.25 18.18 -37.54
N PRO A 5 -3.00 17.26 -38.17
CA PRO A 5 -4.32 16.88 -37.71
C PRO A 5 -4.23 16.22 -36.33
N VAL A 6 -4.65 16.94 -35.29
CA VAL A 6 -4.68 16.42 -33.92
C VAL A 6 -5.78 15.38 -33.80
N SER A 7 -5.44 14.20 -33.26
CA SER A 7 -6.42 13.15 -33.00
C SER A 7 -7.48 13.64 -32.00
N VAL A 8 -8.75 13.32 -32.25
CA VAL A 8 -9.86 13.68 -31.34
C VAL A 8 -9.60 13.15 -29.92
N TYR A 9 -9.07 11.93 -29.82
CA TYR A 9 -8.82 11.30 -28.54
C TYR A 9 -7.71 11.99 -27.77
N THR A 10 -6.62 12.38 -28.43
CA THR A 10 -5.50 13.06 -27.76
C THR A 10 -5.91 14.44 -27.28
N ALA A 11 -6.56 15.23 -28.13
CA ALA A 11 -7.06 16.56 -27.75
C ALA A 11 -8.04 16.51 -26.56
N VAL A 12 -9.01 15.58 -26.59
CA VAL A 12 -9.99 15.42 -25.51
C VAL A 12 -9.33 14.95 -24.22
N ARG A 13 -8.36 14.03 -24.31
CA ARG A 13 -7.65 13.52 -23.13
C ARG A 13 -6.80 14.61 -22.48
N GLU A 14 -6.09 15.42 -23.27
CA GLU A 14 -5.31 16.54 -22.75
C GLU A 14 -6.19 17.58 -22.04
N ILE A 15 -7.34 17.94 -22.62
CA ILE A 15 -8.29 18.88 -22.00
C ILE A 15 -8.82 18.32 -20.67
N LEU A 16 -9.18 17.03 -20.63
CA LEU A 16 -9.68 16.38 -19.43
C LEU A 16 -8.62 16.17 -18.34
N VAL A 17 -7.35 16.03 -18.73
CA VAL A 17 -6.21 15.94 -17.80
C VAL A 17 -5.90 17.30 -17.20
N ALA A 18 -5.99 18.37 -17.99
CA ALA A 18 -5.84 19.73 -17.49
C ALA A 18 -6.99 20.13 -16.56
N ASP A 19 -8.24 19.93 -17.00
CA ASP A 19 -9.45 20.33 -16.26
C ASP A 19 -10.52 19.23 -16.31
N GLY A 20 -10.55 18.35 -15.30
CA GLY A 20 -11.48 17.21 -15.24
C GLY A 20 -12.94 17.56 -14.94
N THR A 21 -13.24 18.80 -14.54
CA THR A 21 -14.56 19.27 -14.12
C THR A 21 -15.40 19.86 -15.25
N LEU A 22 -14.81 20.08 -16.43
CA LEU A 22 -15.50 20.70 -17.57
C LEU A 22 -16.73 19.90 -18.02
N THR A 23 -17.76 20.63 -18.44
CA THR A 23 -18.94 20.06 -19.08
C THR A 23 -18.58 19.51 -20.47
N THR A 24 -19.41 18.61 -21.00
CA THR A 24 -19.14 18.01 -22.31
C THR A 24 -19.14 19.05 -23.44
N ASP A 25 -19.99 20.07 -23.34
CA ASP A 25 -20.08 21.15 -24.32
C ASP A 25 -18.82 22.02 -24.34
N GLU A 26 -18.29 22.39 -23.18
CA GLU A 26 -17.04 23.15 -23.08
C GLU A 26 -15.85 22.38 -23.66
N ILE A 27 -15.81 21.06 -23.45
CA ILE A 27 -14.75 20.21 -23.99
C ILE A 27 -14.84 20.16 -25.52
N VAL A 28 -16.05 20.10 -26.10
CA VAL A 28 -16.23 20.15 -27.55
C VAL A 28 -15.75 21.49 -28.12
N THR A 29 -16.09 22.60 -27.47
CA THR A 29 -15.65 23.94 -27.87
C THR A 29 -14.13 24.06 -27.83
N ARG A 30 -13.48 23.62 -26.74
CA ARG A 30 -12.02 23.62 -26.61
C ARG A 30 -11.33 22.66 -27.58
N ALA A 31 -11.94 21.50 -27.88
CA ALA A 31 -11.39 20.55 -28.84
C ALA A 31 -11.41 21.12 -30.27
N LYS A 32 -12.49 21.79 -30.67
CA LYS A 32 -12.57 22.49 -31.97
C LYS A 32 -11.55 23.63 -32.07
N ALA A 33 -11.36 24.40 -30.99
CA ALA A 33 -10.35 25.44 -30.93
C ALA A 33 -8.91 24.89 -31.12
N ARG A 34 -8.69 23.61 -30.83
CA ARG A 34 -7.43 22.90 -31.08
C ARG A 34 -7.33 22.26 -32.48
N GLY A 35 -8.25 22.60 -33.38
CA GLY A 35 -8.22 22.12 -34.77
C GLY A 35 -8.91 20.77 -35.00
N VAL A 36 -9.73 20.29 -34.05
CA VAL A 36 -10.53 19.08 -34.29
C VAL A 36 -11.68 19.38 -35.24
N THR A 37 -11.64 18.82 -36.44
CA THR A 37 -12.63 19.03 -37.52
C THR A 37 -13.77 18.01 -37.55
N LYS A 38 -13.82 17.08 -36.58
CA LYS A 38 -14.86 16.04 -36.55
C LYS A 38 -16.22 16.60 -36.11
N PRO A 39 -17.33 15.95 -36.52
CA PRO A 39 -18.66 16.34 -36.05
C PRO A 39 -18.81 16.23 -34.54
N ASP A 40 -19.58 17.13 -33.94
CA ASP A 40 -19.78 17.28 -32.49
C ASP A 40 -20.28 15.98 -31.86
N ALA A 41 -21.18 15.27 -32.54
CA ALA A 41 -21.70 13.98 -32.10
C ALA A 41 -20.58 12.95 -31.89
N VAL A 42 -19.54 12.97 -32.74
CA VAL A 42 -18.38 12.07 -32.61
C VAL A 42 -17.51 12.50 -31.44
N ILE A 43 -17.24 13.80 -31.29
CA ILE A 43 -16.44 14.33 -30.18
C ILE A 43 -17.11 14.01 -28.83
N ARG A 44 -18.42 14.24 -28.70
CA ARG A 44 -19.21 13.92 -27.49
C ARG A 44 -19.10 12.45 -27.10
N LYS A 45 -19.18 11.53 -28.08
CA LYS A 45 -18.99 10.08 -27.83
C LYS A 45 -17.61 9.78 -27.27
N VAL A 46 -16.56 10.40 -27.83
CA VAL A 46 -15.19 10.24 -27.35
C VAL A 46 -15.04 10.81 -25.94
N VAL A 47 -15.58 11.99 -25.65
CA VAL A 47 -15.55 12.60 -24.31
C VAL A 47 -16.18 11.69 -23.25
N ASN A 48 -17.38 11.17 -23.52
CA ASN A 48 -18.07 10.30 -22.56
C ASN A 48 -17.33 8.99 -22.33
N LYS A 49 -16.75 8.40 -23.39
CA LYS A 49 -15.92 7.20 -23.29
C LYS A 49 -14.64 7.47 -22.48
N THR A 50 -13.94 8.58 -22.73
CA THR A 50 -12.73 8.93 -21.98
C THR A 50 -13.03 9.22 -20.52
N LYS A 51 -14.13 9.94 -20.21
CA LYS A 51 -14.56 10.17 -18.81
C LYS A 51 -14.89 8.87 -18.08
N SER A 52 -15.59 7.92 -18.72
CA SER A 52 -15.91 6.64 -18.10
C SER A 52 -14.67 5.78 -17.87
N GLU A 53 -13.73 5.74 -18.82
CA GLU A 53 -12.42 5.08 -18.67
C GLU A 53 -11.61 5.68 -17.52
N MET A 54 -11.53 7.02 -17.41
CA MET A 54 -10.83 7.70 -16.30
C MET A 54 -11.48 7.40 -14.94
N LYS A 55 -12.81 7.38 -14.87
CA LYS A 55 -13.55 7.02 -13.65
C LYS A 55 -13.30 5.57 -13.24
N LEU A 56 -13.33 4.64 -14.19
CA LEU A 56 -13.05 3.21 -13.96
C LEU A 56 -11.62 3.00 -13.47
N ARG A 57 -10.63 3.64 -14.10
CA ARG A 57 -9.22 3.61 -13.66
C ARG A 57 -9.07 4.18 -12.25
N SER A 58 -9.72 5.30 -11.95
CA SER A 58 -9.71 5.89 -10.61
C SER A 58 -10.31 4.95 -9.56
N GLN A 59 -11.41 4.27 -9.87
CA GLN A 59 -12.02 3.28 -8.98
C GLN A 59 -11.14 2.05 -8.79
N LYS A 60 -10.52 1.55 -9.86
CA LYS A 60 -9.56 0.44 -9.81
C LYS A 60 -8.35 0.82 -8.95
N ASN A 61 -7.84 2.03 -9.09
CA ASN A 61 -6.74 2.55 -8.29
C ASN A 61 -7.15 2.77 -6.82
N LYS A 62 -8.38 3.19 -6.52
CA LYS A 62 -8.89 3.23 -5.14
C LYS A 62 -8.98 1.83 -4.52
N LYS A 63 -9.41 0.83 -5.30
CA LYS A 63 -9.49 -0.56 -4.84
C LYS A 63 -8.10 -1.21 -4.69
N ALA A 64 -7.16 -0.87 -5.56
CA ALA A 64 -5.77 -1.32 -5.48
C ALA A 64 -5.01 -0.62 -4.34
N GLY A 65 -5.21 0.70 -4.16
CA GLY A 65 -4.67 1.47 -3.04
C GLY A 65 -5.16 0.98 -1.68
N ARG A 66 -6.42 0.52 -1.58
CA ARG A 66 -6.91 -0.19 -0.38
C ARG A 66 -6.23 -1.53 -0.09
N LYS A 67 -5.64 -2.18 -1.10
CA LYS A 67 -4.86 -3.42 -0.90
C LYS A 67 -3.38 -3.16 -0.65
N LEU A 68 -2.87 -1.99 -1.02
CA LEU A 68 -1.45 -1.64 -0.94
C LEU A 68 -1.09 -0.74 0.25
N ILE A 69 -2.06 -0.10 0.89
CA ILE A 69 -1.84 0.45 2.25
C ILE A 69 -1.93 -0.73 3.21
N GLN A 70 -0.83 -1.49 3.35
CA GLN A 70 -0.62 -2.21 4.59
C GLN A 70 -0.72 -1.16 5.71
N PRO A 71 -1.58 -1.35 6.71
CA PRO A 71 -1.53 -0.46 7.86
C PRO A 71 -0.11 -0.58 8.42
N LEU A 72 0.58 0.56 8.54
CA LEU A 72 1.90 0.68 9.19
C LEU A 72 1.89 0.11 10.62
N PHE A 73 0.69 -0.12 11.16
CA PHE A 73 0.41 -0.79 12.41
C PHE A 73 -0.17 -2.18 12.16
N PRO A 74 0.35 -3.22 12.82
CA PRO A 74 -0.16 -4.57 12.64
C PRO A 74 -1.63 -4.64 13.08
N SER A 75 -2.46 -5.29 12.26
CA SER A 75 -3.89 -5.45 12.56
C SER A 75 -4.07 -6.19 13.88
N PRO A 76 -5.02 -5.79 14.76
CA PRO A 76 -5.32 -6.49 16.00
C PRO A 76 -5.58 -7.99 15.77
N HIS A 77 -6.19 -8.36 14.65
CA HIS A 77 -6.47 -9.75 14.31
C HIS A 77 -5.22 -10.55 13.94
N THR A 78 -4.26 -9.92 13.27
CA THR A 78 -3.00 -10.58 12.89
C THR A 78 -2.18 -10.84 14.15
N VAL A 79 -2.00 -9.81 14.97
CA VAL A 79 -1.25 -9.93 16.23
C VAL A 79 -1.94 -10.88 17.20
N ALA A 80 -3.27 -10.82 17.32
CA ALA A 80 -4.02 -11.76 18.15
C ALA A 80 -3.88 -13.20 17.67
N ARG A 81 -3.76 -13.44 16.35
CA ARG A 81 -3.53 -14.78 15.81
C ARG A 81 -2.17 -15.29 16.19
N ASP A 82 -1.13 -14.47 16.10
CA ASP A 82 0.23 -14.87 16.46
C ASP A 82 0.35 -15.16 17.97
N VAL A 83 -0.26 -14.31 18.81
CA VAL A 83 -0.24 -14.49 20.28
C VAL A 83 -1.02 -15.74 20.69
N LEU A 84 -2.20 -15.98 20.11
CA LEU A 84 -3.04 -17.13 20.45
C LEU A 84 -2.65 -18.43 19.73
N ALA A 85 -1.78 -18.37 18.73
CA ALA A 85 -1.22 -19.56 18.09
C ALA A 85 -0.23 -20.28 19.02
N ALA A 86 0.50 -19.52 19.85
CA ALA A 86 1.37 -20.08 20.88
C ALA A 86 0.54 -20.74 22.00
N ASP A 87 -0.44 -20.00 22.56
CA ASP A 87 -1.30 -20.47 23.65
C ASP A 87 -2.77 -20.08 23.41
N PRO A 88 -3.63 -21.01 22.97
CA PRO A 88 -5.03 -20.69 22.64
C PRO A 88 -5.89 -20.36 23.86
N ASP A 89 -5.48 -20.82 25.05
CA ASP A 89 -6.21 -20.67 26.32
C ASP A 89 -5.69 -19.51 27.18
N LEU A 90 -4.78 -18.70 26.66
CA LEU A 90 -4.24 -17.54 27.36
C LEU A 90 -5.36 -16.59 27.85
N PRO A 91 -5.35 -16.11 29.10
CA PRO A 91 -6.39 -15.19 29.59
C PRO A 91 -6.43 -13.89 28.76
N SER A 92 -7.63 -13.38 28.49
CA SER A 92 -7.83 -12.24 27.57
C SER A 92 -7.11 -10.96 28.01
N ALA A 93 -6.94 -10.75 29.32
CA ALA A 93 -6.19 -9.62 29.87
C ALA A 93 -4.69 -9.68 29.53
N VAL A 94 -4.10 -10.88 29.58
CA VAL A 94 -2.69 -11.09 29.22
C VAL A 94 -2.51 -10.97 27.71
N ALA A 95 -3.42 -11.55 26.92
CA ALA A 95 -3.42 -11.41 25.47
C ALA A 95 -3.52 -9.94 25.03
N LEU A 96 -4.39 -9.15 25.66
CA LEU A 96 -4.53 -7.71 25.38
C LEU A 96 -3.23 -6.95 25.67
N SER A 97 -2.59 -7.25 26.79
CA SER A 97 -1.32 -6.61 27.19
C SER A 97 -0.20 -6.91 26.18
N LEU A 98 -0.08 -8.17 25.74
CA LEU A 98 0.88 -8.58 24.72
C LEU A 98 0.60 -7.94 23.36
N ILE A 99 -0.67 -7.82 22.97
CA ILE A 99 -1.05 -7.18 21.69
C ILE A 99 -0.73 -5.69 21.71
N LYS A 100 -0.99 -5.00 22.83
CA LYS A 100 -0.62 -3.59 23.01
C LYS A 100 0.90 -3.40 23.00
N ALA A 101 1.65 -4.29 23.66
CA ALA A 101 3.11 -4.27 23.65
C ALA A 101 3.70 -4.43 22.25
N ARG A 102 2.96 -5.05 21.32
CA ARG A 102 3.33 -5.17 19.89
C ARG A 102 2.89 -3.97 19.04
N GLY A 103 2.51 -2.85 19.65
CA GLY A 103 2.25 -1.58 18.97
C GLY A 103 0.84 -1.43 18.38
N VAL A 104 -0.13 -2.25 18.81
CA VAL A 104 -1.53 -2.10 18.39
C VAL A 104 -2.19 -0.98 19.18
N SER A 105 -2.45 0.16 18.52
CA SER A 105 -3.02 1.37 19.12
C SER A 105 -4.55 1.46 19.05
N ARG A 106 -5.25 0.32 19.00
CA ARG A 106 -6.72 0.26 18.94
C ARG A 106 -7.34 0.32 20.33
N SER A 107 -8.64 0.61 20.39
CA SER A 107 -9.38 0.57 21.64
C SER A 107 -9.40 -0.86 22.22
N ASP A 108 -9.46 -0.94 23.54
CA ASP A 108 -9.42 -2.23 24.26
C ASP A 108 -10.59 -3.12 23.84
N SER A 109 -11.77 -2.54 23.58
CA SER A 109 -12.94 -3.26 23.08
C SER A 109 -12.71 -3.89 21.70
N GLU A 110 -12.09 -3.17 20.75
CA GLU A 110 -11.73 -3.69 19.43
C GLU A 110 -10.73 -4.84 19.54
N ILE A 111 -9.72 -4.70 20.41
CA ILE A 111 -8.70 -5.74 20.63
C ILE A 111 -9.32 -6.98 21.26
N LEU A 112 -10.19 -6.83 22.27
CA LEU A 112 -10.89 -7.95 22.91
C LEU A 112 -11.81 -8.68 21.94
N GLU A 113 -12.52 -7.96 21.08
CA GLU A 113 -13.34 -8.57 20.03
C GLU A 113 -12.48 -9.36 19.05
N ALA A 114 -11.32 -8.81 18.66
CA ALA A 114 -10.36 -9.50 17.81
C ALA A 114 -9.82 -10.79 18.47
N ILE A 115 -9.44 -10.74 19.75
CA ILE A 115 -9.02 -11.91 20.54
C ILE A 115 -10.13 -12.96 20.55
N ARG A 116 -11.38 -12.58 20.85
CA ARG A 116 -12.52 -13.51 20.93
C ARG A 116 -12.78 -14.21 19.60
N LYS A 117 -12.84 -13.46 18.50
CA LYS A 117 -13.04 -14.02 17.15
C LYS A 117 -11.91 -14.95 16.76
N THR A 118 -10.66 -14.52 16.97
CA THR A 118 -9.49 -15.31 16.63
C THR A 118 -9.40 -16.60 17.47
N ARG A 119 -9.69 -16.55 18.78
CA ARG A 119 -9.74 -17.73 19.65
C ARG A 119 -10.79 -18.73 19.16
N GLY A 120 -11.96 -18.26 18.73
CA GLY A 120 -12.99 -19.10 18.13
C GLY A 120 -12.47 -19.87 16.90
N VAL A 121 -11.79 -19.17 16.00
CA VAL A 121 -11.19 -19.76 14.79
C VAL A 121 -10.07 -20.76 15.14
N VAL A 122 -9.17 -20.41 16.06
CA VAL A 122 -8.06 -21.29 16.47
C VAL A 122 -8.59 -22.57 17.11
N ARG A 123 -9.58 -22.46 18.01
CA ARG A 123 -10.22 -23.64 18.64
C ARG A 123 -11.00 -24.50 17.64
N GLN A 124 -11.70 -23.88 16.69
CA GLN A 124 -12.38 -24.62 15.61
C GLN A 124 -11.39 -25.37 14.73
N LYS A 125 -10.26 -24.74 14.38
CA LYS A 125 -9.20 -25.38 13.60
C LYS A 125 -8.56 -26.54 14.36
N ALA A 126 -8.33 -26.39 15.68
CA ALA A 126 -7.83 -27.48 16.53
C ALA A 126 -8.83 -28.64 16.64
N LYS A 127 -10.14 -28.35 16.70
CA LYS A 127 -11.20 -29.37 16.80
C LYS A 127 -11.46 -30.10 15.48
N ALA A 128 -11.12 -29.50 14.34
CA ALA A 128 -11.37 -30.05 13.01
C ALA A 128 -10.27 -31.00 12.49
N VAL A 129 -9.19 -31.24 13.25
CA VAL A 129 -8.20 -32.28 12.93
C VAL A 129 -8.68 -33.58 13.59
N PRO A 130 -9.19 -34.58 12.83
CA PRO A 130 -9.63 -35.83 13.42
C PRO A 130 -8.44 -36.59 13.98
N ALA A 131 -8.63 -37.14 15.17
CA ALA A 131 -7.71 -37.98 15.91
C ALA A 131 -7.39 -39.30 15.19
N ALA A 132 -6.56 -39.26 14.15
CA ALA A 132 -5.92 -40.43 13.59
C ALA A 132 -4.40 -40.21 13.58
N ALA A 133 -3.74 -40.89 14.53
CA ALA A 133 -2.30 -41.07 14.68
C ALA A 133 -1.47 -39.79 14.92
N ARG A 134 -1.08 -39.57 16.17
CA ARG A 134 0.29 -39.13 16.48
C ARG A 134 0.68 -39.64 17.86
N GLU A 135 1.45 -40.73 17.82
CA GLU A 135 2.38 -41.06 18.88
C GLU A 135 3.26 -39.85 19.19
N THR A 136 3.59 -39.75 20.47
CA THR A 136 4.59 -38.91 21.11
C THR A 136 5.69 -38.39 20.17
N THR A 137 5.65 -37.11 19.83
CA THR A 137 6.88 -36.34 19.55
C THR A 137 6.66 -34.89 19.95
N ALA A 138 7.54 -34.40 20.82
CA ALA A 138 7.58 -33.02 21.31
C ALA A 138 7.52 -32.00 20.15
N PRO A 139 6.89 -30.83 20.34
CA PRO A 139 6.81 -29.83 19.29
C PRO A 139 8.21 -29.28 19.00
N ALA A 140 8.74 -29.66 17.83
CA ALA A 140 9.92 -29.04 17.27
C ALA A 140 9.64 -27.55 17.02
N PRO A 141 10.55 -26.64 17.38
CA PRO A 141 10.43 -25.23 17.05
C PRO A 141 10.32 -25.08 15.54
N GLU A 142 9.37 -24.26 15.07
CA GLU A 142 9.29 -23.86 13.68
C GLU A 142 10.63 -23.26 13.28
N THR A 143 11.42 -24.03 12.56
CA THR A 143 12.64 -23.58 11.93
C THR A 143 12.23 -22.54 10.90
N LEU A 144 12.36 -21.26 11.29
CA LEU A 144 12.81 -20.22 10.38
C LEU A 144 13.97 -20.86 9.61
N THR A 145 13.72 -21.29 8.38
CA THR A 145 14.73 -21.98 7.59
C THR A 145 15.98 -21.13 7.62
N GLU A 146 17.10 -21.70 8.01
CA GLU A 146 18.36 -20.96 8.16
C GLU A 146 18.66 -20.14 6.90
N GLN A 147 18.25 -20.66 5.73
CA GLN A 147 18.24 -19.96 4.44
C GLN A 147 17.51 -18.60 4.45
N ALA A 148 16.34 -18.48 5.07
CA ALA A 148 15.61 -17.21 5.18
C ALA A 148 16.37 -16.20 6.05
N VAL A 149 16.98 -16.67 7.15
CA VAL A 149 17.81 -15.84 8.03
C VAL A 149 19.07 -15.37 7.30
N PHE A 150 19.77 -16.27 6.59
CA PHE A 150 20.95 -15.92 5.80
C PHE A 150 20.63 -14.98 4.64
N THR A 151 19.48 -15.16 3.98
CA THR A 151 19.04 -14.25 2.91
C THR A 151 18.74 -12.86 3.46
N GLY A 152 18.07 -12.78 4.61
CA GLY A 152 17.83 -11.52 5.32
C GLY A 152 19.13 -10.83 5.74
N LEU A 153 20.08 -11.59 6.27
CA LEU A 153 21.37 -11.08 6.72
C LEU A 153 22.22 -10.56 5.56
N ALA A 154 22.22 -11.27 4.42
CA ALA A 154 22.90 -10.85 3.20
C ALA A 154 22.33 -9.54 2.65
N LEU A 155 21.00 -9.38 2.69
CA LEU A 155 20.34 -8.14 2.29
C LEU A 155 20.75 -6.97 3.21
N VAL A 156 20.70 -7.16 4.52
CA VAL A 156 21.09 -6.13 5.50
C VAL A 156 22.55 -5.74 5.33
N ASN A 157 23.45 -6.71 5.12
CA ASN A 157 24.87 -6.44 4.92
C ASN A 157 25.11 -5.65 3.61
N LYS A 158 24.43 -6.03 2.53
CA LYS A 158 24.47 -5.28 1.26
C LYS A 158 23.95 -3.85 1.44
N THR A 159 22.85 -3.66 2.13
CA THR A 159 22.30 -2.33 2.43
C THR A 159 23.28 -1.50 3.27
N ALA A 160 23.87 -2.08 4.31
CA ALA A 160 24.88 -1.40 5.12
C ALA A 160 26.08 -0.96 4.26
N HIS A 161 26.53 -1.80 3.33
CA HIS A 161 27.63 -1.45 2.42
C HIS A 161 27.26 -0.31 1.46
N LEU A 162 26.03 -0.28 0.93
CA LEU A 162 25.53 0.80 0.08
C LEU A 162 25.38 2.12 0.84
N CYS A 163 25.03 2.06 2.13
CA CYS A 163 24.95 3.23 3.00
C CYS A 163 26.31 3.73 3.49
N GLY A 164 27.42 3.04 3.17
CA GLY A 164 28.75 3.40 3.66
C GLY A 164 29.02 2.97 5.12
N GLY A 165 28.32 1.94 5.60
CA GLY A 165 28.49 1.34 6.93
C GLY A 165 27.17 1.18 7.70
N VAL A 166 27.20 0.36 8.75
CA VAL A 166 26.03 0.06 9.60
C VAL A 166 25.54 1.30 10.36
N ALA A 167 26.45 2.18 10.78
CA ALA A 167 26.10 3.43 11.48
C ALA A 167 25.22 4.34 10.61
N LYS A 168 25.65 4.60 9.36
CA LYS A 168 24.88 5.38 8.38
C LYS A 168 23.55 4.71 8.02
N ALA A 169 23.54 3.38 7.87
CA ALA A 169 22.30 2.66 7.62
C ALA A 169 21.28 2.82 8.78
N ARG A 170 21.76 2.86 10.03
CA ARG A 170 20.92 3.13 11.21
C ARG A 170 20.37 4.56 11.20
N GLU A 171 21.21 5.56 10.93
CA GLU A 171 20.78 6.96 10.82
C GLU A 171 19.69 7.13 9.76
N ILE A 172 19.86 6.51 8.58
CA ILE A 172 18.85 6.53 7.51
C ILE A 172 17.55 5.86 7.97
N ALA A 173 17.63 4.72 8.66
CA ALA A 173 16.46 4.04 9.19
C ALA A 173 15.69 4.89 10.24
N GLU A 174 16.41 5.63 11.08
CA GLU A 174 15.82 6.57 12.03
C GLU A 174 15.18 7.77 11.32
N ALA A 175 15.81 8.31 10.27
CA ALA A 175 15.24 9.37 9.45
C ALA A 175 13.97 8.92 8.72
N ILE A 176 13.93 7.69 8.20
CA ILE A 176 12.73 7.11 7.59
C ILE A 176 11.61 6.98 8.64
N ARG A 177 11.95 6.52 9.85
CA ARG A 177 10.99 6.39 10.95
C ARG A 177 10.44 7.76 11.37
N SER A 178 11.29 8.78 11.50
CA SER A 178 10.87 10.13 11.88
C SER A 178 10.02 10.81 10.80
N CYS A 179 10.19 10.44 9.53
CA CYS A 179 9.32 10.88 8.43
C CYS A 179 7.95 10.17 8.41
N GLY A 180 7.71 9.18 9.29
CA GLY A 180 6.46 8.41 9.31
C GLY A 180 6.39 7.31 8.25
N GLY A 181 7.53 6.88 7.69
CA GLY A 181 7.63 5.78 6.73
C GLY A 181 8.42 6.11 5.47
N ILE A 182 8.69 5.06 4.68
CA ILE A 182 9.52 5.12 3.47
C ILE A 182 8.90 6.04 2.40
N ASP A 183 7.59 5.96 2.18
CA ASP A 183 6.91 6.75 1.16
C ASP A 183 7.02 8.26 1.42
N THR A 184 6.89 8.67 2.69
CA THR A 184 7.03 10.09 3.08
C THR A 184 8.48 10.54 2.95
N PHE A 185 9.43 9.69 3.32
CA PHE A 185 10.86 9.98 3.16
C PHE A 185 11.24 10.17 1.69
N LEU A 186 10.77 9.29 0.79
CA LEU A 186 11.02 9.40 -0.65
C LEU A 186 10.41 10.67 -1.26
N LYS A 187 9.17 11.01 -0.90
CA LYS A 187 8.56 12.29 -1.33
C LYS A 187 9.36 13.51 -0.89
N ARG A 188 9.92 13.48 0.31
CA ARG A 188 10.78 14.57 0.82
C ARG A 188 12.10 14.63 0.05
N LEU A 189 12.69 13.48 -0.28
CA LEU A 189 13.90 13.44 -1.11
C LEU A 189 13.66 13.96 -2.52
N GLU A 190 12.54 13.60 -3.15
CA GLU A 190 12.14 14.13 -4.47
C GLU A 190 11.98 15.66 -4.43
N LEU A 191 11.31 16.18 -3.40
CA LEU A 191 11.15 17.62 -3.22
C LEU A 191 12.48 18.35 -3.00
N ILE A 192 13.40 17.76 -2.21
CA ILE A 192 14.75 18.31 -2.03
C ILE A 192 15.52 18.30 -3.35
N ALA A 193 15.42 17.22 -4.12
CA ALA A 193 16.07 17.13 -5.43
C ALA A 193 15.52 18.16 -6.42
N GLU A 194 14.21 18.43 -6.40
CA GLU A 194 13.59 19.48 -7.21
C GLU A 194 14.14 20.87 -6.85
N ILE A 195 14.26 21.20 -5.56
CA ILE A 195 14.83 22.47 -5.08
C ILE A 195 16.29 22.62 -5.52
N LEU A 196 17.12 21.58 -5.31
CA LEU A 196 18.54 21.64 -5.65
C LEU A 196 18.78 21.76 -7.15
N ASN A 197 17.92 21.16 -7.98
CA ASN A 197 18.02 21.29 -9.43
C ASN A 197 17.54 22.67 -9.92
N SER A 198 16.59 23.31 -9.23
CA SER A 198 16.16 24.66 -9.58
C SER A 198 17.20 25.74 -9.25
N ASP A 199 18.06 25.51 -8.24
CA ASP A 199 19.11 26.44 -7.85
C ASP A 199 20.33 26.41 -8.80
N THR A 200 20.49 25.36 -9.62
CA THR A 200 21.59 25.24 -10.58
C THR A 200 21.37 25.96 -11.92
N ASP A 201 20.19 26.54 -12.15
CA ASP A 201 19.83 27.28 -13.38
C ASP A 201 19.90 28.82 -13.22
N LEU A 202 20.56 29.32 -12.17
CA LEU A 202 20.84 30.74 -11.90
C LEU A 202 22.32 31.08 -12.09
#